data_AF-A0ABD0P6M2-F1
#
_entry.id   AF-A0ABD0P6M2-F1
#
_cell.length_a   1.000
_cell.length_b   1.000
_cell.length_c   1.000
_cell.angle_alpha   90.00
_cell.angle_beta   90.00
_cell.angle_gamma   90.00
#
_symmetry.space_group_name_H-M   'P 1'
#
loop_
_entity.id
_entity.type
_entity.pdbx_description
1 polymer ?
#
loop_
_entity_poly.entity_id
_entity_poly.type
_entity_poly.pdbx_seq_one_letter_code
_entity_poly.pdbx_strand_id
1 'polypeptide(L)'
;IPECLRGCYPVPEQPCYLYVIGMVLTTPLPDELNFRRRKLYPPEDTTRCFGILTAKPIPRIPHFPVYTRSGEVTISIELQKSGFTLSAEQLELITRLHQYIFSHILRLEKPALEFKPVEADSAYCVLPLNI
;
A
#
# COMPACT_ATOMS: atom_id res chain seq x y z
N ILE A 1 1.22 8.92 14.88
CA ILE A 1 0.80 8.89 13.45
C ILE A 1 1.02 10.28 12.87
N PRO A 2 1.69 10.41 11.71
CA PRO A 2 1.88 11.70 11.04
C PRO A 2 0.56 12.41 10.81
N GLU A 3 0.51 13.71 11.06
CA GLU A 3 -0.72 14.50 10.96
C GLU A 3 -1.33 14.49 9.54
N CYS A 4 -0.48 14.43 8.51
CA CYS A 4 -0.91 14.33 7.12
C CYS A 4 -1.64 13.01 6.77
N LEU A 5 -1.58 12.00 7.64
CA LEU A 5 -2.28 10.72 7.46
C LEU A 5 -3.53 10.59 8.34
N ARG A 6 -3.84 11.62 9.15
CA ARG A 6 -5.01 11.61 10.02
C ARG A 6 -6.29 12.05 9.30
N GLY A 7 -7.38 11.32 9.54
CA GLY A 7 -8.70 11.65 8.98
C GLY A 7 -8.66 11.73 7.46
N CYS A 8 -7.98 10.75 6.85
CA CYS A 8 -7.65 10.70 5.44
C CYS A 8 -8.59 9.78 4.65
N TYR A 9 -9.67 9.31 5.28
CA TYR A 9 -10.46 8.21 4.74
C TYR A 9 -11.34 8.75 3.62
N PRO A 10 -11.34 8.12 2.44
CA PRO A 10 -12.19 8.56 1.33
C PRO A 10 -13.66 8.60 1.72
N VAL A 11 -14.33 9.69 1.35
CA VAL A 11 -15.78 9.87 1.55
C VAL A 11 -16.46 9.78 0.18
N PRO A 12 -17.64 9.12 0.06
CA PRO A 12 -18.35 9.02 -1.20
C PRO A 12 -18.59 10.40 -1.84
N GLU A 13 -18.45 10.46 -3.16
CA GLU A 13 -18.62 11.67 -3.97
C GLU A 13 -17.71 12.85 -3.58
N GLN A 14 -16.64 12.61 -2.81
CA GLN A 14 -15.62 13.60 -2.52
C GLN A 14 -14.31 13.33 -3.28
N PRO A 15 -13.54 14.39 -3.61
CA PRO A 15 -12.26 14.24 -4.28
C PRO A 15 -11.27 13.35 -3.53
N CYS A 16 -10.69 12.40 -4.26
CA CYS A 16 -9.70 11.45 -3.77
C CYS A 16 -8.35 11.63 -4.47
N TYR A 17 -7.31 11.08 -3.83
CA TYR A 17 -5.95 10.98 -4.33
C TYR A 17 -5.55 9.51 -4.33
N LEU A 18 -4.97 9.07 -5.44
CA LEU A 18 -4.44 7.73 -5.63
C LEU A 18 -2.93 7.82 -5.81
N TYR A 19 -2.20 7.16 -4.93
CA TYR A 19 -0.76 7.00 -5.00
C TYR A 19 -0.40 5.57 -5.37
N VAL A 20 0.68 5.39 -6.13
CA VAL A 20 1.31 4.09 -6.38
C VAL A 20 2.44 3.88 -5.38
N ILE A 21 2.52 2.66 -4.83
CA ILE A 21 3.67 2.20 -4.07
C ILE A 21 4.62 1.53 -5.07
N GLY A 22 5.56 2.30 -5.60
CA GLY A 22 6.58 1.80 -6.52
C GLY A 22 7.54 0.88 -5.76
N MET A 23 7.89 -0.25 -6.38
CA MET A 23 8.82 -1.23 -5.83
C MET A 23 9.80 -1.63 -6.92
N VAL A 24 11.08 -1.36 -6.71
CA VAL A 24 12.16 -1.71 -7.65
C VAL A 24 13.25 -2.46 -6.91
N LEU A 25 13.63 -3.65 -7.38
CA LEU A 25 14.75 -4.41 -6.81
C LEU A 25 16.08 -3.77 -7.21
N THR A 26 16.63 -2.91 -6.34
CA THR A 26 17.84 -2.14 -6.64
C THR A 26 19.12 -2.90 -6.32
N THR A 27 19.12 -3.73 -5.27
CA THR A 27 20.26 -4.60 -4.94
C THR A 27 19.79 -6.04 -4.75
N PRO A 28 19.91 -6.91 -5.77
CA PRO A 28 19.58 -8.33 -5.65
C PRO A 28 20.38 -9.01 -4.53
N LEU A 29 19.78 -9.99 -3.87
CA LEU A 29 20.43 -10.75 -2.79
C LEU A 29 21.62 -11.54 -3.36
N PRO A 30 22.86 -11.30 -2.89
CA PRO A 30 24.02 -12.07 -3.34
C PRO A 30 23.90 -13.56 -3.04
N ASP A 31 24.43 -14.41 -3.91
CA ASP A 31 24.34 -15.87 -3.76
C ASP A 31 24.97 -16.39 -2.46
N GLU A 32 26.06 -15.76 -2.02
CA GLU A 32 26.73 -16.05 -0.75
C GLU A 32 25.82 -15.87 0.47
N LEU A 33 24.86 -14.94 0.39
CA LEU A 33 23.86 -14.67 1.42
C LEU A 33 22.54 -15.43 1.16
N ASN A 34 22.41 -16.07 0.00
CA ASN A 34 21.23 -16.84 -0.39
C ASN A 34 21.31 -18.31 0.07
N PHE A 35 21.50 -18.51 1.37
CA PHE A 35 21.60 -19.86 1.97
C PHE A 35 20.41 -20.78 1.66
N ARG A 36 19.24 -20.19 1.33
CA ARG A 36 18.03 -20.94 0.97
C ARG A 36 17.84 -21.16 -0.53
N ARG A 37 18.81 -20.77 -1.36
CA ARG A 37 18.79 -20.91 -2.83
C ARG A 37 17.47 -20.42 -3.44
N ARG A 38 16.99 -19.28 -2.96
CA ARG A 38 15.74 -18.70 -3.44
C ARG A 38 15.93 -18.20 -4.85
N LYS A 39 14.97 -18.49 -5.73
CA LYS A 39 14.80 -17.70 -6.95
C LYS A 39 14.45 -16.28 -6.54
N LEU A 40 15.17 -15.30 -7.09
CA LEU A 40 14.90 -13.89 -6.87
C LEU A 40 13.75 -13.47 -7.79
N TYR A 41 12.82 -12.69 -7.23
CA TYR A 41 11.67 -12.16 -7.95
C TYR A 41 11.68 -10.63 -7.79
N PRO A 42 12.12 -9.88 -8.82
CA PRO A 42 11.93 -8.44 -8.91
C PRO A 42 10.43 -8.09 -8.92
N PRO A 43 9.95 -7.19 -8.04
CA PRO A 43 8.56 -6.75 -8.04
C PRO A 43 8.10 -6.12 -9.37
N GLU A 44 9.01 -5.42 -10.04
CA GLU A 44 8.79 -4.70 -11.31
C GLU A 44 8.56 -5.61 -12.53
N ASP A 45 8.77 -6.92 -12.40
CA ASP A 45 8.50 -7.90 -13.47
C ASP A 45 6.99 -8.09 -13.74
N THR A 46 6.13 -7.51 -12.90
CA THR A 46 4.67 -7.59 -13.06
C THR A 46 4.02 -6.21 -13.02
N THR A 47 2.94 -6.05 -13.79
CA THR A 47 2.13 -4.82 -13.84
C THR A 47 1.29 -4.59 -12.58
N ARG A 48 1.14 -5.63 -11.74
CA ARG A 48 0.30 -5.57 -10.55
C ARG A 48 1.10 -5.07 -9.36
N CYS A 49 0.70 -3.92 -8.84
CA CYS A 49 1.31 -3.31 -7.67
C CYS A 49 0.25 -2.96 -6.61
N PHE A 50 0.66 -2.28 -5.55
CA PHE A 50 -0.24 -1.71 -4.57
C PHE A 50 -0.28 -0.19 -4.69
N GLY A 51 -1.42 0.39 -4.32
CA GLY A 51 -1.61 1.83 -4.20
C GLY A 51 -2.22 2.22 -2.87
N ILE A 52 -2.19 3.52 -2.61
CA ILE A 52 -2.79 4.18 -1.45
C ILE A 52 -3.88 5.11 -1.97
N LEU A 53 -5.11 4.90 -1.51
CA LEU A 53 -6.25 5.78 -1.73
C LEU A 53 -6.53 6.60 -0.47
N THR A 54 -6.61 7.91 -0.63
CA THR A 54 -6.81 8.85 0.48
C THR A 54 -7.57 10.11 0.06
N ALA A 55 -8.26 10.74 1.00
CA ALA A 55 -8.94 12.02 0.84
C ALA A 55 -8.01 13.24 0.94
N LYS A 56 -6.77 13.09 1.43
CA LYS A 56 -5.81 14.20 1.59
C LYS A 56 -4.52 13.94 0.83
N PRO A 57 -3.84 14.98 0.34
CA PRO A 57 -2.55 14.79 -0.30
C PRO A 57 -1.50 14.32 0.71
N ILE A 58 -0.66 13.37 0.30
CA ILE A 58 0.51 12.92 1.05
C ILE A 58 1.68 13.82 0.64
N PRO A 59 2.39 14.46 1.59
CA PRO A 59 3.61 15.21 1.28
C PRO A 59 4.63 14.36 0.55
N ARG A 60 5.56 14.96 -0.19
CA ARG A 60 6.63 14.19 -0.84
C ARG A 60 7.42 13.38 0.20
N ILE A 61 7.39 12.06 0.05
CA ILE A 61 8.16 11.13 0.89
C ILE A 61 9.41 10.74 0.10
N PRO A 62 10.62 10.87 0.69
CA PRO A 62 11.83 10.41 0.03
C PRO A 62 11.77 8.89 -0.18
N HIS A 63 12.45 8.41 -1.22
CA HIS A 63 12.56 6.98 -1.44
C HIS A 63 13.29 6.34 -0.26
N PHE A 64 12.88 5.13 0.11
CA PHE A 64 13.49 4.41 1.22
C PHE A 64 13.66 2.93 0.87
N PRO A 65 14.72 2.28 1.40
CA PRO A 65 14.96 0.87 1.15
C PRO A 65 14.09 -0.01 2.05
N VAL A 66 13.68 -1.16 1.52
CA VAL A 66 13.14 -2.28 2.29
C VAL A 66 13.90 -3.55 1.91
N TYR A 67 14.18 -4.39 2.89
CA TYR A 67 14.96 -5.62 2.68
C TYR A 67 14.03 -6.82 2.55
N THR A 68 13.95 -7.38 1.34
CA THR A 68 13.08 -8.50 1.00
C THR A 68 13.88 -9.80 0.89
N ARG A 69 13.18 -10.91 0.58
CA ARG A 69 13.83 -12.18 0.24
C ARG A 69 14.60 -12.14 -1.09
N SER A 70 14.28 -11.17 -1.96
CA SER A 70 14.94 -10.99 -3.26
C SER A 70 16.16 -10.06 -3.18
N GLY A 71 16.31 -9.30 -2.09
CA GLY A 71 17.34 -8.25 -1.93
C GLY A 71 16.75 -6.93 -1.43
N GLU A 72 17.52 -5.85 -1.56
CA GLU A 72 17.09 -4.49 -1.29
C GLU A 72 16.14 -4.01 -2.38
N VAL A 73 14.94 -3.60 -1.97
CA VAL A 73 13.92 -3.00 -2.83
C VAL A 73 13.78 -1.53 -2.44
N THR A 74 13.89 -0.63 -3.39
CA THR A 74 13.62 0.79 -3.19
C THR A 74 12.12 1.05 -3.35
N ILE A 75 11.53 1.72 -2.35
CA ILE A 75 10.12 2.12 -2.34
C ILE A 75 9.99 3.58 -2.75
N SER A 76 9.07 3.87 -3.67
CA SER A 76 8.60 5.22 -3.98
C SER A 76 7.10 5.35 -3.72
N ILE A 77 6.65 6.57 -3.37
CA ILE A 77 5.23 6.89 -3.19
C ILE A 77 4.89 8.03 -4.15
N GLU A 78 4.22 7.69 -5.24
CA GLU A 78 4.03 8.59 -6.38
C GLU A 78 2.54 8.86 -6.62
N LEU A 79 2.16 10.13 -6.77
CA LEU A 79 0.77 10.50 -7.07
C LEU A 79 0.45 10.09 -8.51
N GLN A 80 -0.49 9.16 -8.68
CA GLN A 80 -0.94 8.67 -9.98
C GLN A 80 -2.17 9.43 -10.50
N LYS A 81 -3.13 9.72 -9.61
CA LYS A 81 -4.38 10.41 -9.97
C LYS A 81 -4.89 11.21 -8.79
N SER A 82 -5.47 12.38 -9.06
CA SER A 82 -6.09 13.25 -8.04
C SER A 82 -7.38 13.86 -8.55
N GLY A 83 -8.26 14.27 -7.64
CA GLY A 83 -9.45 15.05 -7.96
C GLY A 83 -10.61 14.23 -8.54
N PHE A 84 -10.55 12.90 -8.47
CA PHE A 84 -11.63 12.02 -8.89
C PHE A 84 -12.53 11.66 -7.70
N THR A 85 -13.78 11.32 -7.96
CA THR A 85 -14.73 10.86 -6.94
C THR A 85 -14.97 9.35 -7.07
N LEU A 86 -15.49 8.75 -6.01
CA LEU A 86 -15.89 7.34 -5.98
C LEU A 86 -17.29 7.24 -5.36
N SER A 87 -18.08 6.30 -5.88
CA SER A 87 -19.39 6.00 -5.31
C SER A 87 -19.26 5.28 -3.97
N ALA A 88 -20.34 5.28 -3.18
CA ALA A 88 -20.39 4.54 -1.93
C ALA A 88 -20.10 3.04 -2.12
N GLU A 89 -20.66 2.43 -3.18
CA GLU A 89 -20.45 1.02 -3.51
C GLU A 89 -18.99 0.71 -3.85
N GLN A 90 -18.33 1.59 -4.62
CA GLN A 90 -16.91 1.44 -4.95
C GLN A 90 -16.04 1.52 -3.70
N LEU A 91 -16.31 2.47 -2.81
CA LEU A 91 -15.58 2.63 -1.55
C LEU A 91 -15.81 1.47 -0.61
N GLU A 92 -17.02 0.94 -0.51
CA GLU A 92 -17.31 -0.25 0.29
C GLU A 92 -16.49 -1.45 -0.19
N LEU A 93 -16.42 -1.67 -1.51
CA LEU A 93 -15.62 -2.75 -2.09
C LEU A 93 -14.13 -2.58 -1.78
N ILE A 94 -13.60 -1.36 -1.91
CA ILE A 94 -12.20 -1.04 -1.60
C ILE A 94 -11.90 -1.29 -0.12
N THR A 95 -12.78 -0.87 0.78
CA THR A 95 -12.60 -1.04 2.23
C THR A 95 -12.67 -2.50 2.65
N ARG A 96 -13.58 -3.28 2.08
CA ARG A 96 -13.62 -4.73 2.30
C ARG A 96 -12.35 -5.42 1.83
N LEU A 97 -11.84 -5.05 0.65
CA LEU A 97 -10.59 -5.61 0.12
C LEU A 97 -9.40 -5.23 1.01
N HIS A 98 -9.33 -3.97 1.44
CA HIS A 98 -8.34 -3.49 2.38
C HIS A 98 -8.36 -4.32 3.66
N GLN A 99 -9.52 -4.47 4.31
CA GLN A 99 -9.70 -5.33 5.47
C GLN A 99 -9.21 -6.75 5.21
N TYR A 100 -9.64 -7.36 4.10
CA TYR A 100 -9.28 -8.73 3.74
C TYR A 100 -7.76 -8.93 3.60
N ILE A 101 -7.03 -7.97 3.02
CA ILE A 101 -5.58 -8.03 2.90
C ILE A 101 -4.92 -8.10 4.30
N PHE A 102 -5.32 -7.24 5.22
CA PHE A 102 -4.68 -7.19 6.54
C PHE A 102 -5.15 -8.30 7.49
N SER A 103 -6.41 -8.70 7.44
CA SER A 103 -6.98 -9.72 8.33
C SER A 103 -6.80 -11.16 7.83
N HIS A 104 -7.00 -11.44 6.54
CA HIS A 104 -7.01 -12.82 6.02
C HIS A 104 -5.72 -13.21 5.32
N ILE A 105 -5.11 -12.29 4.56
CA ILE A 105 -3.85 -12.57 3.85
C ILE A 105 -2.66 -12.41 4.80
N LEU A 106 -2.51 -11.24 5.42
CA LEU A 106 -1.41 -10.97 6.33
C LEU A 106 -1.65 -11.51 7.74
N ARG A 107 -2.92 -11.79 8.12
CA ARG A 107 -3.30 -12.32 9.43
C ARG A 107 -2.79 -11.48 10.60
N LEU A 108 -2.92 -10.17 10.46
CA LEU A 108 -2.46 -9.19 11.45
C LEU A 108 -3.51 -8.92 12.54
N GLU A 109 -4.77 -9.25 12.30
CA GLU A 109 -5.78 -9.29 13.35
C GLU A 109 -5.39 -10.30 14.42
N LYS A 110 -5.36 -9.84 15.67
CA LYS A 110 -5.12 -10.67 16.85
C LYS A 110 -6.30 -10.49 17.79
N PRO A 111 -6.57 -11.44 18.71
CA PRO A 111 -7.70 -11.33 19.64
C PRO A 111 -7.74 -10.03 20.46
N ALA A 112 -6.61 -9.33 20.62
CA ALA A 112 -6.50 -8.05 21.31
C ALA A 112 -6.27 -6.83 20.38
N LEU A 113 -6.29 -7.02 19.06
CA LEU A 113 -6.05 -6.00 18.04
C LEU A 113 -7.08 -6.15 16.92
N GLU A 114 -8.18 -5.42 17.07
CA GLU A 114 -9.25 -5.37 16.08
C GLU A 114 -8.86 -4.41 14.94
N PHE A 115 -8.98 -4.86 13.69
CA PHE A 115 -8.66 -4.05 12.53
C PHE A 115 -9.89 -3.27 12.05
N LYS A 116 -10.01 -2.03 12.50
CA LYS A 116 -11.12 -1.13 12.14
C LYS A 116 -10.65 0.04 11.28
N PRO A 117 -10.58 -0.09 9.95
CA PRO A 117 -10.01 0.94 9.07
C PRO A 117 -10.82 2.23 9.03
N VAL A 118 -12.14 2.17 9.27
CA VAL A 118 -13.03 3.36 9.29
C VAL A 118 -12.85 4.16 10.58
N GLU A 119 -12.51 3.49 11.69
CA GLU A 119 -12.29 4.11 13.00
C GLU A 119 -10.81 4.43 13.26
N ALA A 120 -9.91 4.02 12.36
CA ALA A 120 -8.48 4.18 12.53
C ALA A 120 -8.05 5.65 12.38
N ASP A 121 -7.15 6.09 13.28
CA ASP A 121 -6.49 7.40 13.15
C ASP A 121 -5.80 7.56 11.79
N SER A 122 -5.14 6.50 11.32
CA SER A 122 -4.59 6.38 9.97
C SER A 122 -5.67 5.89 9.01
N ALA A 123 -6.53 6.80 8.61
CA ALA A 123 -7.73 6.47 7.88
C ALA A 123 -7.42 6.51 6.37
N TYR A 124 -6.83 5.49 5.75
CA TYR A 124 -6.64 5.42 4.29
C TYR A 124 -6.73 3.98 3.82
N CYS A 125 -6.97 3.76 2.53
CA CYS A 125 -7.15 2.42 1.99
C CYS A 125 -5.96 2.00 1.13
N VAL A 126 -5.45 0.79 1.37
CA VAL A 126 -4.51 0.09 0.48
C VAL A 126 -5.30 -0.79 -0.46
N LEU A 127 -5.01 -0.70 -1.75
CA LEU A 127 -5.69 -1.46 -2.81
C LEU A 127 -4.67 -1.94 -3.86
N PRO A 128 -4.95 -3.04 -4.57
CA PRO A 128 -4.14 -3.44 -5.72
C PRO A 128 -4.41 -2.51 -6.91
N LEU A 129 -3.38 -2.28 -7.70
CA LEU A 129 -3.44 -1.58 -8.98
C LEU A 129 -2.87 -2.49 -10.07
N ASN A 130 -3.31 -2.27 -11.31
CA ASN A 130 -2.74 -2.92 -12.49
C ASN A 130 -2.40 -1.80 -13.48
N ILE A 131 -1.10 -1.54 -13.63
CA ILE A 131 -0.55 -0.41 -14.40
C ILE A 131 0.22 -0.86 -15.62
#